data_AF-U1PN77-F1
#
_entry.id   AF-U1PN77-F1
#
_cell.length_a   1.000
_cell.length_b   1.000
_cell.length_c   1.000
_cell.angle_alpha   90.00
_cell.angle_beta   90.00
_cell.angle_gamma   90.00
#
_symmetry.space_group_name_H-M   'P 1'
#
loop_
_entity.id
_entity.type
_entity.pdbx_description
1 polymer ?
#
loop_
_entity_poly.entity_id
_entity_poly.type
_entity_poly.pdbx_seq_one_letter_code
_entity_poly.pdbx_strand_id
1 'polypeptide(L)'
;MSGNHEPRGGAATTTESAGDEPLAISRQYLRAVRVGDPTDPARESLAAVSEDALAALSEPAATAFWLNVYNAATQTLLTDRPALYDSRIRFFRADAVTVADTALSLDDVEHGLLRGRSKYGLGYLPRLLRSGFER
;
A
#
# COMPACT_ATOMS: atom_id res chain seq x y z
N MET A 1 -49.36 15.01 -14.95
CA MET A 1 -48.04 15.65 -14.78
C MET A 1 -47.44 15.12 -13.49
N SER A 2 -46.20 14.62 -13.58
CA SER A 2 -45.19 14.42 -12.53
C SER A 2 -45.64 13.70 -11.25
N GLY A 3 -45.18 12.50 -10.91
CA GLY A 3 -43.85 11.93 -11.08
C GLY A 3 -43.49 11.37 -9.72
N ASN A 4 -43.86 10.11 -9.46
CA ASN A 4 -43.60 9.48 -8.17
C ASN A 4 -42.17 8.94 -8.16
N HIS A 5 -41.41 9.45 -7.20
CA HIS A 5 -39.99 9.25 -6.98
C HIS A 5 -39.71 7.76 -6.69
N GLU A 6 -38.90 7.12 -7.53
CA GLU A 6 -38.31 5.82 -7.20
C GLU A 6 -37.41 5.96 -5.97
N PRO A 7 -37.43 5.01 -5.01
CA PRO A 7 -36.44 5.01 -3.95
C PRO A 7 -35.08 4.66 -4.57
N ARG A 8 -34.20 5.66 -4.66
CA ARG A 8 -32.82 5.48 -5.08
C ARG A 8 -32.10 4.53 -4.13
N GLY A 9 -31.46 3.55 -4.77
CA GLY A 9 -30.44 2.64 -4.29
C GLY A 9 -30.01 2.80 -2.84
N GLY A 10 -30.29 1.76 -2.05
CA GLY A 10 -29.51 1.49 -0.85
C GLY A 10 -28.04 1.46 -1.23
N ALA A 11 -27.28 2.41 -0.66
CA ALA A 11 -25.84 2.35 -0.66
C ALA A 11 -25.46 1.00 -0.06
N ALA A 12 -24.94 0.11 -0.89
CA ALA A 12 -24.26 -1.07 -0.42
C ALA A 12 -23.04 -0.57 0.37
N THR A 13 -23.20 -0.47 1.68
CA THR A 13 -22.07 -0.45 2.60
C THR A 13 -21.40 -1.80 2.39
N THR A 14 -20.41 -1.83 1.50
CA THR A 14 -19.53 -2.98 1.35
C THR A 14 -18.80 -3.09 2.68
N THR A 15 -19.29 -3.96 3.55
CA THR A 15 -18.51 -4.46 4.66
C THR A 15 -17.32 -5.18 4.03
N GLU A 16 -16.23 -4.44 3.78
CA GLU A 16 -14.92 -5.04 3.48
C GLU A 16 -14.66 -6.04 4.59
N SER A 17 -14.38 -7.28 4.21
CA SER A 17 -14.06 -8.31 5.19
C SER A 17 -12.85 -7.86 6.00
N ALA A 18 -12.77 -8.22 7.28
CA ALA A 18 -11.61 -7.87 8.13
C ALA A 18 -10.26 -8.31 7.53
N GLY A 19 -10.26 -9.25 6.56
CA GLY A 19 -9.08 -9.69 5.82
C GLY A 19 -8.57 -8.70 4.77
N ASP A 20 -9.33 -7.66 4.40
CA ASP A 20 -8.93 -6.65 3.40
C ASP A 20 -8.60 -5.28 4.01
N GLU A 21 -8.65 -5.15 5.34
CA GLU A 21 -8.41 -3.89 6.05
C GLU A 21 -7.06 -3.23 5.70
N PRO A 22 -5.92 -3.97 5.67
CA PRO A 22 -4.65 -3.37 5.23
C PRO A 22 -4.71 -2.83 3.79
N LEU A 23 -5.38 -3.54 2.90
CA LEU A 23 -5.56 -3.10 1.52
C LEU A 23 -6.39 -1.81 1.45
N ALA A 24 -7.46 -1.71 2.23
CA ALA A 24 -8.27 -0.50 2.34
C ALA A 24 -7.43 0.70 2.82
N ILE A 25 -6.63 0.51 3.87
CA ILE A 25 -5.72 1.54 4.40
C ILE A 25 -4.71 1.97 3.31
N SER A 26 -4.11 1.05 2.57
CA SER A 26 -3.17 1.39 1.49
C SER A 26 -3.81 2.21 0.36
N ARG A 27 -5.08 1.93 0.03
CA ARG A 27 -5.86 2.69 -0.95
C ARG A 27 -6.16 4.10 -0.43
N GLN A 28 -6.48 4.23 0.85
CA GLN A 28 -6.68 5.52 1.49
C GLN A 28 -5.41 6.36 1.45
N TYR A 29 -4.25 5.78 1.77
CA TYR A 29 -2.97 6.47 1.71
C TYR A 29 -2.68 6.96 0.29
N LEU A 30 -2.79 6.08 -0.72
CA LEU A 30 -2.58 6.45 -2.12
C LEU A 30 -3.54 7.53 -2.61
N ARG A 31 -4.83 7.45 -2.22
CA ARG A 31 -5.81 8.48 -2.54
C ARG A 31 -5.40 9.81 -1.93
N ALA A 32 -5.09 9.86 -0.64
CA ALA A 32 -4.76 11.09 0.07
C ALA A 32 -3.58 11.79 -0.60
N VAL A 33 -2.51 11.05 -0.91
CA VAL A 33 -1.35 11.58 -1.65
C VAL A 33 -1.74 12.14 -3.02
N ARG A 34 -2.59 11.42 -3.79
CA ARG A 34 -2.99 11.85 -5.13
C ARG A 34 -3.80 13.14 -5.16
N VAL A 35 -4.60 13.39 -4.12
CA VAL A 35 -5.47 14.58 -4.05
C VAL A 35 -4.87 15.70 -3.18
N GLY A 36 -3.72 15.47 -2.55
CA GLY A 36 -3.07 16.43 -1.66
C GLY A 36 -3.72 16.54 -0.27
N ASP A 37 -4.48 15.54 0.15
CA ASP A 37 -5.08 15.48 1.48
C ASP A 37 -4.02 15.07 2.53
N PRO A 38 -4.25 15.39 3.83
CA PRO A 38 -3.40 14.92 4.92
C PRO A 38 -3.23 13.40 4.90
N THR A 39 -1.97 12.96 4.99
CA THR A 39 -1.63 11.53 4.92
C THR A 39 -1.42 10.90 6.29
N ASP A 40 -1.27 11.69 7.35
CA ASP A 40 -0.95 11.23 8.70
C ASP A 40 -1.92 10.15 9.21
N PRO A 41 -3.26 10.28 9.09
CA PRO A 41 -4.16 9.24 9.59
C PRO A 41 -3.96 7.88 8.91
N ALA A 42 -3.68 7.90 7.60
CA ALA A 42 -3.45 6.68 6.84
C ALA A 42 -2.06 6.10 7.16
N ARG A 43 -1.05 6.95 7.40
CA ARG A 43 0.31 6.53 7.81
C ARG A 43 0.32 5.94 9.21
N GLU A 44 -0.42 6.52 10.16
CA GLU A 44 -0.62 5.98 11.50
C GLU A 44 -1.33 4.63 11.45
N SER A 45 -2.38 4.52 10.62
CA SER A 45 -3.08 3.26 10.41
C SER A 45 -2.15 2.19 9.81
N LEU A 46 -1.33 2.53 8.81
CA LEU A 46 -0.33 1.62 8.24
C LEU A 46 0.69 1.15 9.28
N ALA A 47 1.18 2.05 10.12
CA ALA A 47 2.13 1.71 11.19
C ALA A 47 1.50 0.76 12.21
N ALA A 48 0.19 0.87 12.47
CA ALA A 48 -0.53 0.04 13.41
C ALA A 48 -1.06 -1.29 12.85
N VAL A 49 -0.96 -1.53 11.53
CA VAL A 49 -1.36 -2.82 10.93
C VAL A 49 -0.58 -3.96 11.58
N SER A 50 -1.25 -5.04 11.97
CA SER A 50 -0.57 -6.22 12.50
C SER A 50 0.06 -7.06 11.39
N GLU A 51 1.16 -7.74 11.72
CA GLU A 51 1.79 -8.71 10.81
C GLU A 51 0.80 -9.83 10.39
N ASP A 52 -0.03 -10.30 11.32
CA ASP A 52 -1.06 -11.31 11.04
C ASP A 52 -2.09 -10.84 10.01
N ALA A 53 -2.48 -9.56 10.05
CA ALA A 53 -3.41 -8.99 9.07
C ALA A 53 -2.78 -8.92 7.67
N LEU A 54 -1.48 -8.61 7.57
CA LEU A 54 -0.75 -8.65 6.31
C LEU A 54 -0.60 -10.08 5.79
N ALA A 55 -0.31 -11.04 6.67
CA ALA A 55 -0.18 -12.46 6.34
C ALA A 55 -1.50 -13.10 5.88
N ALA A 56 -2.64 -12.55 6.31
CA ALA A 56 -3.97 -13.00 5.93
C ALA A 56 -4.41 -12.53 4.53
N LEU A 57 -3.70 -11.57 3.92
CA LEU A 57 -4.04 -11.06 2.58
C LEU A 57 -3.90 -12.17 1.53
N SER A 58 -4.88 -12.26 0.63
CA SER A 58 -4.72 -13.05 -0.58
C SER A 58 -3.57 -12.51 -1.44
N GLU A 59 -2.96 -13.36 -2.27
CA GLU A 59 -1.83 -12.97 -3.13
C GLU A 59 -2.12 -11.72 -4.00
N PRO A 60 -3.31 -11.59 -4.65
CA PRO A 60 -3.67 -10.36 -5.37
C PRO A 60 -3.83 -9.14 -4.44
N ALA A 61 -4.42 -9.33 -3.25
CA ALA A 61 -4.61 -8.25 -2.28
C ALA A 61 -3.29 -7.74 -1.71
N ALA A 62 -2.36 -8.64 -1.39
CA ALA A 62 -1.00 -8.31 -0.97
C ALA A 62 -0.23 -7.54 -2.07
N THR A 63 -0.35 -7.99 -3.32
CA THR A 63 0.25 -7.28 -4.46
C THR A 63 -0.29 -5.85 -4.55
N ALA A 64 -1.61 -5.70 -4.50
CA ALA A 64 -2.25 -4.39 -4.58
C ALA A 64 -1.87 -3.50 -3.38
N PHE A 65 -1.80 -4.06 -2.18
CA PHE A 65 -1.36 -3.37 -0.97
C PHE A 65 0.02 -2.77 -1.14
N TRP A 66 1.02 -3.59 -1.50
CA TRP A 66 2.40 -3.13 -1.64
C TRP A 66 2.59 -2.15 -2.80
N LEU A 67 1.88 -2.34 -3.92
CA LEU A 67 1.89 -1.36 -5.01
C LEU A 67 1.32 -0.01 -4.59
N ASN A 68 0.24 0.00 -3.81
CA ASN A 68 -0.33 1.24 -3.30
C ASN A 68 0.64 1.94 -2.35
N VAL A 69 1.24 1.20 -1.41
CA VAL A 69 2.24 1.71 -0.46
C VAL A 69 3.45 2.29 -1.19
N TYR A 70 4.03 1.55 -2.14
CA TYR A 70 5.17 2.00 -2.94
C TYR A 70 4.87 3.31 -3.68
N ASN A 71 3.73 3.35 -4.39
CA ASN A 71 3.34 4.51 -5.19
C ASN A 71 3.06 5.74 -4.32
N ALA A 72 2.40 5.55 -3.18
CA ALA A 72 2.10 6.62 -2.25
C ALA A 72 3.38 7.14 -1.58
N ALA A 73 4.23 6.25 -1.09
CA ALA A 73 5.50 6.61 -0.46
C ALA A 73 6.46 7.32 -1.43
N THR A 74 6.52 6.88 -2.69
CA THR A 74 7.30 7.55 -3.74
C THR A 74 6.84 8.99 -3.94
N GLN A 75 5.54 9.19 -4.10
CA GLN A 75 4.96 10.53 -4.30
C GLN A 75 5.13 11.42 -3.06
N THR A 76 4.98 10.88 -1.86
CA THR A 76 5.26 11.60 -0.60
C THR A 76 6.74 12.04 -0.55
N LEU A 77 7.69 11.15 -0.84
CA LEU A 77 9.12 11.50 -0.84
C LEU A 77 9.45 12.59 -1.87
N LEU A 78 8.86 12.52 -3.07
CA LEU A 78 9.04 13.54 -4.11
C LEU A 78 8.46 14.90 -3.69
N THR A 79 7.38 14.90 -2.91
CA THR A 79 6.71 16.12 -2.45
C THR A 79 7.45 16.74 -1.26
N ASP A 80 7.74 15.93 -0.24
CA ASP A 80 8.26 16.41 1.04
C ASP A 80 9.78 16.59 1.04
N ARG A 81 10.49 15.78 0.24
CA ARG A 81 11.96 15.72 0.23
C ARG A 81 12.51 15.64 -1.20
N PRO A 82 12.14 16.58 -2.11
CA PRO A 82 12.51 16.52 -3.52
C PRO A 82 14.03 16.44 -3.76
N ALA A 83 14.84 17.08 -2.91
CA ALA A 83 16.31 17.05 -3.01
C ALA A 83 16.92 15.65 -2.84
N LEU A 84 16.21 14.68 -2.25
CA LEU A 84 16.69 13.29 -2.21
C LEU A 84 16.80 12.69 -3.61
N TYR A 85 15.95 13.14 -4.54
CA TYR A 85 15.91 12.63 -5.92
C TYR A 85 17.16 12.97 -6.73
N ASP A 86 17.94 13.97 -6.31
CA ASP A 86 19.25 14.31 -6.92
C ASP A 86 20.23 13.14 -6.87
N SER A 87 19.99 12.16 -5.99
CA SER A 87 20.71 10.90 -5.99
C SER A 87 19.74 9.75 -5.89
N ARG A 88 19.64 8.99 -6.98
CA ARG A 88 18.80 7.79 -7.05
C ARG A 88 19.04 6.85 -5.87
N ILE A 89 20.30 6.62 -5.49
CA ILE A 89 20.62 5.76 -4.35
C ILE A 89 20.06 6.30 -3.04
N ARG A 90 20.22 7.61 -2.77
CA ARG A 90 19.68 8.23 -1.54
C ARG A 90 18.16 8.23 -1.54
N PHE A 91 17.53 8.47 -2.69
CA PHE A 91 16.08 8.47 -2.83
C PHE A 91 15.46 7.11 -2.49
N PHE A 92 15.99 6.04 -3.08
CA PHE A 92 15.40 4.70 -2.92
C PHE A 92 15.66 4.08 -1.53
N ARG A 93 16.75 4.47 -0.86
CA ARG A 93 17.12 3.97 0.47
C ARG A 93 16.63 4.81 1.65
N ALA A 94 15.99 5.94 1.40
CA ALA A 94 15.47 6.78 2.46
C ALA A 94 14.22 6.15 3.09
N ASP A 95 14.05 6.34 4.40
CA ASP A 95 12.83 5.95 5.10
C ASP A 95 11.62 6.68 4.49
N ALA A 96 10.69 5.89 3.95
CA ALA A 96 9.58 6.39 3.15
C ALA A 96 8.24 6.26 3.90
N VAL A 97 8.02 5.11 4.55
CA VAL A 97 6.75 4.76 5.20
C VAL A 97 6.99 3.74 6.31
N THR A 98 6.16 3.78 7.35
CA THR A 98 6.14 2.75 8.41
C THR A 98 4.94 1.83 8.18
N VAL A 99 5.17 0.52 8.17
CA VAL A 99 4.12 -0.50 8.06
C VAL A 99 4.38 -1.55 9.14
N ALA A 100 3.37 -1.88 9.94
CA ALA A 100 3.50 -2.83 11.05
C ALA A 100 4.71 -2.51 11.95
N ASP A 101 4.79 -1.26 12.40
CA ASP A 101 5.86 -0.68 13.22
C ASP A 101 7.28 -0.76 12.62
N THR A 102 7.40 -1.16 11.35
CA THR A 102 8.68 -1.27 10.64
C THR A 102 8.82 -0.12 9.66
N ALA A 103 9.88 0.69 9.81
CA ALA A 103 10.25 1.70 8.83
C ALA A 103 10.80 1.04 7.56
N LEU A 104 10.26 1.43 6.41
CA LEU A 104 10.59 0.86 5.11
C LEU A 104 11.03 1.96 4.14
N SER A 105 12.10 1.66 3.41
CA SER A 105 12.50 2.41 2.21
C SER A 105 11.77 1.93 0.96
N LEU A 106 11.90 2.66 -0.15
CA LEU A 106 11.34 2.20 -1.44
C LEU A 106 12.04 0.93 -1.93
N ASP A 107 13.35 0.80 -1.68
CA ASP A 107 14.10 -0.43 -1.93
C ASP A 107 13.50 -1.58 -1.11
N ASP A 108 13.15 -1.39 0.17
CA ASP A 108 12.58 -2.48 0.99
C ASP A 108 11.22 -2.95 0.46
N VAL A 109 10.37 -2.01 0.05
CA VAL A 109 9.06 -2.33 -0.55
C VAL A 109 9.23 -2.99 -1.93
N GLU A 110 10.16 -2.52 -2.77
CA GLU A 110 10.47 -3.13 -4.07
C GLU A 110 11.04 -4.54 -3.90
N HIS A 111 11.95 -4.74 -2.94
CA HIS A 111 12.48 -6.08 -2.64
C HIS A 111 11.40 -7.01 -2.07
N GLY A 112 10.44 -6.48 -1.29
CA GLY A 112 9.25 -7.21 -0.83
C GLY A 112 8.32 -7.62 -1.99
N LEU A 113 8.22 -6.78 -3.04
CA LEU A 113 7.49 -7.06 -4.28
C LEU A 113 8.23 -8.03 -5.22
N LEU A 114 9.56 -7.92 -5.35
CA LEU A 114 10.36 -8.60 -6.38
C LEU A 114 10.99 -9.92 -5.93
N ARG A 115 11.19 -10.11 -4.63
CA ARG A 115 11.78 -11.34 -4.09
C ARG A 115 10.81 -11.90 -3.09
N GLY A 116 10.01 -12.87 -3.52
CA GLY A 116 9.30 -13.77 -2.62
C GLY A 116 10.25 -14.54 -1.69
N ARG A 117 10.79 -13.86 -0.67
CA ARG A 117 11.66 -14.27 0.45
C ARG A 117 13.18 -14.20 0.18
N SER A 118 13.97 -13.74 1.17
CA SER A 118 14.95 -14.61 1.88
C SER A 118 15.84 -13.90 2.93
N LYS A 119 15.84 -14.52 4.13
CA LYS A 119 16.95 -14.93 5.02
C LYS A 119 17.23 -14.22 6.35
N TYR A 120 16.71 -13.02 6.63
CA TYR A 120 16.96 -12.35 7.94
C TYR A 120 15.74 -11.69 8.60
N GLY A 121 14.54 -12.26 8.44
CA GLY A 121 13.40 -11.91 9.29
C GLY A 121 12.10 -11.77 8.52
N LEU A 122 11.03 -12.27 9.16
CA LEU A 122 9.62 -12.06 8.82
C LEU A 122 9.13 -12.79 7.57
N GLY A 123 8.67 -14.03 7.78
CA GLY A 123 7.98 -14.82 6.76
C GLY A 123 6.65 -14.19 6.34
N TYR A 124 5.89 -14.96 5.54
CA TYR A 124 4.49 -14.70 5.17
C TYR A 124 4.20 -13.87 3.92
N LEU A 125 4.73 -14.26 2.74
CA LEU A 125 4.04 -13.98 1.46
C LEU A 125 4.29 -15.08 0.39
N PRO A 126 3.31 -15.33 -0.51
CA PRO A 126 3.41 -16.27 -1.63
C PRO A 126 4.32 -15.73 -2.75
N ARG A 127 4.84 -16.66 -3.58
CA ARG A 127 5.80 -16.39 -4.67
C ARG A 127 5.13 -15.65 -5.83
N LEU A 128 5.03 -14.34 -5.72
CA LEU A 128 4.72 -13.48 -6.84
C LEU A 128 5.95 -13.35 -7.73
N LEU A 129 5.74 -13.44 -9.04
CA LEU A 129 6.73 -13.47 -10.14
C LEU A 129 7.29 -14.86 -10.47
N ARG A 130 6.47 -15.67 -11.16
CA ARG A 130 7.03 -16.42 -12.30
C ARG A 130 7.34 -15.39 -13.38
N SER A 131 8.60 -15.31 -13.79
CA SER A 131 8.98 -14.67 -15.05
C SER A 131 8.31 -15.44 -16.20
N GLY A 132 7.17 -14.94 -16.65
CA GLY A 132 6.47 -15.37 -17.85
C GLY A 132 6.47 -14.26 -18.89
N PHE A 133 7.60 -13.58 -19.06
CA PHE A 133 7.89 -12.80 -20.26
C PHE A 133 9.00 -13.54 -21.03
N GLU A 134 8.67 -14.74 -21.50
CA GLU A 134 9.38 -15.35 -22.62
C GLU A 134 8.59 -15.03 -23.89
N ARG A 135 9.36 -14.67 -24.93
CA ARG A 135 8.90 -14.26 -26.26
C ARG A 135 8.45 -15.47 -27.08
#